data_AF-A0A1H1SSG4-F1
#
_entry.id   AF-A0A1H1SSG4-F1
#
_cell.length_a   1.000
_cell.length_b   1.000
_cell.length_c   1.000
_cell.angle_alpha   90.00
_cell.angle_beta   90.00
_cell.angle_gamma   90.00
#
_symmetry.space_group_name_H-M   'P 1'
#
loop_
_entity.id
_entity.type
_entity.pdbx_description
1 polymer ?
#
loop_
_entity_poly.entity_id
_entity_poly.type
_entity_poly.pdbx_seq_one_letter_code
_entity_poly.pdbx_strand_id
1 'polypeptide(L)'
;MTAVTLSINGASVTADVEPRLHLADFLRGNQHLTGTHLGCEQGVCGACTVLIDGKPQRSCLAFTVDCDGATIRSIEDFDDDPLMGELRDAFSASHALQCGFCTPGMLASARDIVSRLGEVSEQRIREELSGNICRCTGYVGIVEAIRAVSLGKQPAIAGAVAVHAQKTIERGGLTEAPVVIPVARPAASALPTGAGAGTSIEERITIKAAPDKVWEALSDLRRVASCLPGAEITEIDGDTVKGRVRIALGPIKPAFSGEAHVTMDAAKREGKMAGRGRDSGVGSSAEGEARWHVIDGNANDTVVVVQLTWRLTGPLAQFNRSGLIQDVVRRLAAAFAINLEASIDNRAPPLAASQGISAFGLLWSVIKVRLFGR
;
A
#
# COMPACT_ATOMS: atom_id res chain seq x y z
N MET A 1 16.75 -5.59 -44.22
CA MET A 1 15.30 -5.41 -44.13
C MET A 1 14.67 -6.78 -44.15
N THR A 2 13.66 -7.00 -43.32
CA THR A 2 12.89 -8.25 -43.21
C THR A 2 11.41 -7.90 -43.36
N ALA A 3 10.71 -8.58 -44.26
CA ALA A 3 9.28 -8.41 -44.43
C ALA A 3 8.52 -9.04 -43.25
N VAL A 4 7.57 -8.31 -42.68
CA VAL A 4 6.66 -8.77 -41.62
C VAL A 4 5.23 -8.42 -41.98
N THR A 5 4.27 -9.21 -41.51
CA THR A 5 2.82 -8.93 -41.59
C THR A 5 2.19 -9.01 -40.21
N LEU A 6 1.56 -7.93 -39.76
CA LEU A 6 0.98 -7.76 -38.43
C LEU A 6 -0.51 -7.44 -38.57
N SER A 7 -1.34 -7.81 -37.59
CA SER A 7 -2.68 -7.24 -37.43
C SER A 7 -2.61 -6.15 -36.37
N ILE A 8 -2.69 -4.88 -36.76
CA ILE A 8 -2.58 -3.73 -35.86
C ILE A 8 -3.92 -3.02 -35.78
N ASN A 9 -4.53 -3.01 -34.59
CA ASN A 9 -5.84 -2.41 -34.35
C ASN A 9 -6.90 -2.88 -35.39
N GLY A 10 -6.89 -4.19 -35.69
CA GLY A 10 -7.80 -4.81 -36.66
C GLY A 10 -7.39 -4.68 -38.15
N ALA A 11 -6.39 -3.85 -38.48
CA ALA A 11 -5.91 -3.69 -39.84
C ALA A 11 -4.69 -4.58 -40.13
N SER A 12 -4.66 -5.26 -41.28
CA SER A 12 -3.48 -6.00 -41.74
C SER A 12 -2.43 -5.04 -42.30
N VAL A 13 -1.22 -5.10 -41.75
CA VAL A 13 -0.09 -4.22 -42.10
C VAL A 13 1.11 -5.08 -42.49
N THR A 14 1.56 -4.95 -43.74
CA THR A 14 2.80 -5.56 -44.23
C THR A 14 3.87 -4.49 -44.42
N ALA A 15 5.07 -4.71 -43.87
CA ALA A 15 6.18 -3.77 -43.97
C ALA A 15 7.54 -4.47 -44.00
N ASP A 16 8.49 -3.86 -44.69
CA ASP A 16 9.91 -4.20 -44.58
C ASP A 16 10.54 -3.42 -43.43
N VAL A 17 11.12 -4.11 -42.45
CA VAL A 17 11.68 -3.50 -41.23
C VAL A 17 13.14 -3.88 -40.99
N GLU A 18 13.89 -3.05 -40.27
CA GLU A 18 15.19 -3.44 -39.74
C GLU A 18 15.00 -4.46 -38.59
N PRO A 19 15.81 -5.54 -38.51
CA PRO A 19 15.66 -6.54 -37.44
C PRO A 19 15.76 -5.99 -36.01
N ARG A 20 16.45 -4.86 -35.84
CA ARG A 20 16.62 -4.19 -34.54
C ARG A 20 15.49 -3.21 -34.19
N LEU A 21 14.51 -3.02 -35.07
CA LEU A 21 13.43 -2.06 -34.83
C LEU A 21 12.53 -2.61 -33.72
N HIS A 22 12.38 -1.85 -32.63
CA HIS A 22 11.44 -2.20 -31.57
C HIS A 22 9.99 -1.95 -32.01
N LEU A 23 9.07 -2.76 -31.48
CA LEU A 23 7.64 -2.62 -31.78
C LEU A 23 7.12 -1.23 -31.40
N ALA A 24 7.57 -0.68 -30.27
CA ALA A 24 7.18 0.67 -29.85
C ALA A 24 7.55 1.73 -30.91
N ASP A 25 8.74 1.64 -31.49
CA ASP A 25 9.21 2.56 -32.51
C ASP A 25 8.47 2.36 -33.83
N PHE A 26 8.17 1.12 -34.19
CA PHE A 26 7.35 0.83 -35.37
C PHE A 26 5.93 1.40 -35.24
N LEU A 27 5.28 1.20 -34.10
CA LEU A 27 3.94 1.74 -33.85
C LEU A 27 3.94 3.27 -33.90
N ARG A 28 4.89 3.93 -33.24
CA ARG A 28 4.95 5.40 -33.16
C ARG A 28 5.43 6.05 -34.46
N GLY A 29 6.49 5.52 -35.05
CA GLY A 29 7.20 6.11 -36.18
C GLY A 29 6.62 5.72 -37.53
N ASN A 30 6.33 4.43 -37.74
CA ASN A 30 5.85 3.92 -39.02
C ASN A 30 4.32 3.91 -39.11
N GLN A 31 3.62 3.62 -38.01
CA GLN A 31 2.15 3.54 -37.98
C GLN A 31 1.48 4.79 -37.41
N HIS A 32 2.25 5.75 -36.89
CA HIS A 32 1.76 6.99 -36.27
C HIS A 32 0.79 6.78 -35.09
N LEU A 33 0.85 5.61 -34.44
CA LEU A 33 0.11 5.26 -33.23
C LEU A 33 0.86 5.77 -32.00
N THR A 34 0.72 7.08 -31.77
CA THR A 34 1.56 7.83 -30.82
C THR A 34 1.09 7.78 -29.36
N GLY A 35 -0.06 7.16 -29.08
CA GLY A 35 -0.52 6.90 -27.72
C GLY A 35 0.37 5.89 -26.98
N THR A 36 1.15 5.08 -27.69
CA THR A 36 2.22 4.28 -27.09
C THR A 36 3.39 5.19 -26.72
N HIS A 37 3.75 5.29 -25.43
CA HIS A 37 4.81 6.18 -24.97
C HIS A 37 6.10 5.44 -24.59
N LEU A 38 7.24 6.09 -24.81
CA LEU A 38 8.57 5.61 -24.42
C LEU A 38 9.13 6.46 -23.30
N GLY A 39 9.26 5.88 -22.10
CA GLY A 39 9.79 6.59 -20.92
C GLY A 39 11.15 6.10 -20.43
N CYS A 40 11.45 4.80 -20.57
CA CYS A 40 12.67 4.22 -20.01
C CYS A 40 13.43 3.25 -20.93
N GLU A 41 12.78 2.73 -21.97
CA GLU A 41 13.34 1.81 -22.99
C GLU A 41 14.02 0.53 -22.47
N GLN A 42 13.78 0.18 -21.21
CA GLN A 42 14.31 -1.01 -20.53
C GLN A 42 13.20 -1.84 -19.84
N GLY A 43 11.93 -1.62 -20.22
CA GLY A 43 10.76 -2.36 -19.70
C GLY A 43 10.24 -1.98 -18.31
N VAL A 44 10.89 -1.02 -17.62
CA VAL A 44 10.58 -0.67 -16.22
C VAL A 44 9.32 0.17 -16.05
N CYS A 45 9.11 1.21 -16.88
CA CYS A 45 8.05 2.20 -16.62
C CYS A 45 6.65 1.77 -17.07
N GLY A 46 6.54 0.83 -18.01
CA GLY A 46 5.26 0.36 -18.55
C GLY A 46 4.44 1.33 -19.41
N ALA A 47 4.93 2.55 -19.69
CA ALA A 47 4.23 3.49 -20.57
C ALA A 47 4.06 2.99 -22.03
N CYS A 48 4.87 2.01 -22.44
CA CYS A 48 4.85 1.38 -23.76
C CYS A 48 3.96 0.12 -23.83
N THR A 49 3.09 -0.09 -22.84
CA THR A 49 2.26 -1.31 -22.79
C THR A 49 1.22 -1.31 -23.89
N VAL A 50 1.23 -2.37 -24.69
CA VAL A 50 0.23 -2.71 -25.71
C VAL A 50 -0.23 -4.15 -25.49
N LEU A 51 -1.32 -4.57 -26.11
CA LEU A 51 -1.69 -5.98 -26.13
C LEU A 51 -1.06 -6.67 -27.35
N ILE A 52 -0.29 -7.73 -27.11
CA ILE A 52 0.22 -8.63 -28.14
C ILE A 52 -0.47 -9.97 -27.93
N ASP A 53 -1.24 -10.40 -28.91
CA ASP A 53 -2.11 -11.59 -28.85
C ASP A 53 -2.98 -11.61 -27.59
N GLY A 54 -3.57 -10.45 -27.30
CA GLY A 54 -4.46 -10.24 -26.16
C GLY A 54 -3.78 -10.07 -24.80
N LYS A 55 -2.44 -10.12 -24.72
CA LYS A 55 -1.69 -10.01 -23.46
C LYS A 55 -0.92 -8.70 -23.36
N PRO A 56 -0.93 -8.00 -22.21
CA PRO A 56 -0.13 -6.80 -22.03
C PRO A 56 1.37 -7.12 -22.09
N GLN A 57 2.10 -6.45 -22.98
CA GLN A 57 3.55 -6.60 -23.14
C GLN A 57 4.24 -5.25 -23.32
N ARG A 58 5.54 -5.21 -23.00
CA ARG A 58 6.39 -4.02 -23.19
C ARG A 58 6.83 -3.95 -24.65
N SER A 59 6.21 -3.09 -25.44
CA SER A 59 6.59 -2.93 -26.85
C SER A 59 8.02 -2.39 -27.05
N CYS A 60 8.63 -1.75 -26.04
CA CYS A 60 10.05 -1.35 -26.08
C CYS A 60 11.04 -2.52 -25.93
N LEU A 61 10.58 -3.71 -25.53
CA LEU A 61 11.42 -4.91 -25.39
C LEU A 61 11.12 -5.97 -26.46
N ALA A 62 10.10 -5.75 -27.29
CA ALA A 62 9.78 -6.62 -28.42
C ALA A 62 10.39 -6.03 -29.69
N PHE A 63 11.04 -6.85 -30.51
CA PHE A 63 11.41 -6.45 -31.87
C PHE A 63 10.23 -6.68 -32.81
N THR A 64 10.01 -5.78 -33.76
CA THR A 64 8.91 -5.88 -34.72
C THR A 64 8.99 -7.16 -35.56
N VAL A 65 10.20 -7.64 -35.85
CA VAL A 65 10.43 -8.92 -36.56
C VAL A 65 9.97 -10.13 -35.78
N ASP A 66 10.03 -10.08 -34.45
CA ASP A 66 9.58 -11.19 -33.59
C ASP A 66 8.05 -11.22 -33.46
N CYS A 67 7.38 -10.15 -33.88
CA CYS A 67 5.93 -10.04 -33.86
C CYS A 67 5.27 -10.49 -35.17
N ASP A 68 6.00 -10.99 -36.16
CA ASP A 68 5.40 -11.42 -37.43
C ASP A 68 4.22 -12.38 -37.22
N GLY A 69 3.08 -12.06 -37.84
CA GLY A 69 1.80 -12.76 -37.69
C GLY A 69 1.00 -12.41 -36.43
N ALA A 70 1.53 -11.62 -35.48
CA ALA A 70 0.86 -11.30 -34.23
C ALA A 70 -0.26 -10.25 -34.39
N THR A 71 -1.20 -10.29 -33.44
CA THR A 71 -2.23 -9.25 -33.29
C THR A 71 -1.83 -8.24 -32.22
N ILE A 72 -1.69 -6.98 -32.62
CA ILE A 72 -1.29 -5.85 -31.79
C ILE A 72 -2.48 -4.94 -31.58
N ARG A 73 -2.81 -4.63 -30.32
CA ARG A 73 -3.81 -3.61 -29.96
C ARG A 73 -3.15 -2.53 -29.11
N SER A 74 -3.23 -1.30 -29.58
CA SER A 74 -2.74 -0.09 -28.91
C SER A 74 -3.91 0.70 -28.31
N ILE A 75 -3.63 1.84 -27.64
CA ILE A 75 -4.67 2.60 -26.94
C ILE A 75 -5.75 3.14 -27.89
N GLU A 76 -5.36 3.36 -29.15
CA GLU A 76 -6.17 3.86 -30.25
C GLU A 76 -7.23 2.86 -30.74
N ASP A 77 -7.12 1.58 -30.40
CA ASP A 77 -8.08 0.54 -30.81
C ASP A 77 -9.31 0.44 -29.89
N PHE A 78 -9.25 1.04 -28.69
CA PHE A 78 -10.21 0.73 -27.64
C PHE A 78 -11.43 1.65 -27.60
N ASP A 79 -11.70 2.42 -28.65
CA ASP A 79 -12.84 3.35 -28.65
C ASP A 79 -14.20 2.63 -28.62
N ASP A 80 -14.31 1.48 -29.30
CA ASP A 80 -15.50 0.62 -29.30
C ASP A 80 -15.47 -0.48 -28.22
N ASP A 81 -14.50 -0.46 -27.31
CA ASP A 81 -14.38 -1.44 -26.23
C ASP A 81 -15.20 -1.01 -25.00
N PRO A 82 -16.31 -1.70 -24.66
CA PRO A 82 -17.20 -1.25 -23.58
C PRO A 82 -16.49 -1.18 -22.23
N LEU A 83 -15.58 -2.11 -21.95
CA LEU A 83 -14.82 -2.11 -20.71
C LEU A 83 -13.83 -0.93 -20.68
N MET A 84 -13.25 -0.55 -21.82
CA MET A 84 -12.40 0.63 -21.87
C MET A 84 -13.21 1.93 -21.68
N GLY A 85 -14.44 1.99 -22.19
CA GLY A 85 -15.37 3.08 -21.91
C GLY A 85 -15.58 3.26 -20.40
N GLU A 86 -15.97 2.18 -19.70
CA GLU A 86 -16.12 2.20 -18.24
C GLU A 86 -14.83 2.63 -17.51
N LEU A 87 -13.67 2.13 -17.95
CA LEU A 87 -12.37 2.49 -17.37
C LEU A 87 -12.03 3.97 -17.60
N ARG A 88 -12.27 4.53 -18.78
CA ARG A 88 -11.99 5.95 -19.08
C ARG A 88 -12.88 6.87 -18.24
N ASP A 89 -14.15 6.52 -18.07
CA ASP A 89 -15.07 7.25 -17.21
C ASP A 89 -14.63 7.20 -15.73
N ALA A 90 -14.29 6.00 -15.24
CA ALA A 90 -13.81 5.83 -13.87
C ALA A 90 -12.47 6.53 -13.62
N PHE A 91 -11.55 6.49 -14.59
CA PHE A 91 -10.27 7.21 -14.50
C PHE A 91 -10.49 8.72 -14.43
N SER A 92 -11.46 9.25 -15.18
CA SER A 92 -11.83 10.67 -15.15
C SER A 92 -12.45 11.05 -13.80
N ALA A 93 -13.43 10.28 -13.32
CA ALA A 93 -14.10 10.52 -12.04
C ALA A 93 -13.12 10.45 -10.85
N SER A 94 -12.18 9.50 -10.88
CA SER A 94 -11.24 9.25 -9.78
C SER A 94 -9.95 10.07 -9.88
N HIS A 95 -9.86 11.04 -10.81
CA HIS A 95 -8.63 11.83 -11.05
C HIS A 95 -7.39 10.92 -11.25
N ALA A 96 -7.56 9.83 -11.99
CA ALA A 96 -6.56 8.79 -12.21
C ALA A 96 -5.47 9.18 -13.23
N LEU A 97 -5.49 10.41 -13.74
CA LEU A 97 -4.43 10.96 -14.58
C LEU A 97 -4.12 12.42 -14.22
N GLN A 98 -2.89 12.85 -14.51
CA GLN A 98 -2.47 14.24 -14.43
C GLN A 98 -1.76 14.62 -15.74
N CYS A 99 -0.45 14.31 -15.87
CA CYS A 99 0.30 14.60 -17.10
C CYS A 99 -0.12 13.73 -18.31
N GLY A 100 -0.90 12.67 -18.09
CA GLY A 100 -1.36 11.77 -19.14
C GLY A 100 -0.32 10.77 -19.68
N PHE A 101 0.97 10.94 -19.37
CA PHE A 101 2.03 10.15 -20.02
C PHE A 101 1.96 8.64 -19.74
N CYS A 102 1.66 8.23 -18.51
CA CYS A 102 1.50 6.80 -18.20
C CYS A 102 0.11 6.25 -18.55
N THR A 103 -0.86 7.10 -18.87
CA THR A 103 -2.28 6.74 -18.94
C THR A 103 -2.59 5.66 -19.98
N PRO A 104 -2.02 5.69 -21.21
CA PRO A 104 -2.25 4.63 -22.20
C PRO A 104 -1.84 3.23 -21.69
N GLY A 105 -0.63 3.10 -21.13
CA GLY A 105 -0.15 1.83 -20.58
C GLY A 105 -0.92 1.38 -19.33
N MET A 106 -1.33 2.35 -18.49
CA MET A 106 -2.20 2.09 -17.34
C MET A 106 -3.56 1.55 -17.74
N LEU A 107 -4.21 2.15 -18.76
CA LEU A 107 -5.51 1.72 -19.26
C LEU A 107 -5.44 0.33 -19.91
N ALA A 108 -4.41 0.06 -20.71
CA ALA A 108 -4.19 -1.27 -21.29
C ALA A 108 -4.04 -2.36 -20.21
N SER A 109 -3.31 -2.05 -19.14
CA SER A 109 -3.12 -2.97 -18.01
C SER A 109 -4.38 -3.09 -17.15
N ALA A 110 -5.09 -2.00 -16.89
CA ALA A 110 -6.37 -1.99 -16.18
C ALA A 110 -7.42 -2.86 -16.86
N ARG A 111 -7.51 -2.76 -18.20
CA ARG A 111 -8.41 -3.58 -19.01
C ARG A 111 -8.08 -5.07 -18.88
N ASP A 112 -6.80 -5.44 -18.94
CA ASP A 112 -6.36 -6.83 -18.72
C ASP A 112 -6.75 -7.32 -17.32
N ILE A 113 -6.43 -6.54 -16.28
CA ILE A 113 -6.75 -6.86 -14.88
C ILE A 113 -8.24 -7.19 -14.72
N VAL A 114 -9.11 -6.30 -15.16
CA VAL A 114 -10.56 -6.48 -14.98
C VAL A 114 -11.09 -7.62 -15.85
N SER A 115 -10.62 -7.76 -17.10
CA SER A 115 -11.08 -8.84 -17.99
C SER A 115 -10.72 -10.22 -17.46
N ARG A 116 -9.47 -10.37 -16.97
CA ARG A 116 -8.90 -11.64 -16.53
C ARG A 116 -9.34 -12.03 -15.12
N LEU A 117 -9.45 -11.07 -14.21
CA LEU A 117 -9.71 -11.34 -12.79
C LEU A 117 -11.18 -11.11 -12.39
N GLY A 118 -11.94 -10.30 -13.12
CA GLY A 118 -13.26 -9.84 -12.68
C GLY A 118 -13.12 -8.91 -11.47
N GLU A 119 -13.97 -9.08 -10.46
CA GLU A 119 -13.89 -8.37 -9.19
C GLU A 119 -12.57 -8.65 -8.46
N VAL A 120 -11.81 -7.59 -8.18
CA VAL A 120 -10.44 -7.70 -7.68
C VAL A 120 -10.19 -6.76 -6.50
N SER A 121 -9.41 -7.23 -5.52
CA SER A 121 -9.08 -6.46 -4.33
C SER A 121 -8.08 -5.33 -4.63
N GLU A 122 -8.11 -4.27 -3.82
CA GLU A 122 -7.17 -3.15 -3.94
C GLU A 122 -5.70 -3.63 -3.93
N GLN A 123 -5.37 -4.54 -3.02
CA GLN A 123 -4.02 -5.09 -2.92
C GLN A 123 -3.61 -5.78 -4.22
N ARG A 124 -4.49 -6.62 -4.79
CA ARG A 124 -4.18 -7.34 -6.02
C ARG A 124 -4.07 -6.39 -7.22
N ILE A 125 -4.89 -5.34 -7.29
CA ILE A 125 -4.74 -4.29 -8.32
C ILE A 125 -3.35 -3.67 -8.25
N ARG A 126 -2.85 -3.35 -7.06
CA ARG A 126 -1.51 -2.76 -6.88
C ARG A 126 -0.39 -3.70 -7.30
N GLU A 127 -0.53 -5.00 -7.01
CA GLU A 127 0.43 -6.03 -7.42
C GLU A 127 0.48 -6.15 -8.96
N GLU A 128 -0.68 -6.21 -9.61
CA GLU A 128 -0.79 -6.31 -11.08
C GLU A 128 -0.32 -5.02 -11.78
N LEU A 129 -0.50 -3.85 -11.15
CA LEU A 129 0.01 -2.57 -11.64
C LEU A 129 1.49 -2.32 -11.35
N SER A 130 2.19 -3.20 -10.65
CA SER A 130 3.60 -2.99 -10.26
C SER A 130 4.55 -2.74 -11.45
N GLY A 131 4.14 -3.15 -12.65
CA GLY A 131 4.86 -2.90 -13.90
C GLY A 131 4.59 -1.54 -14.55
N ASN A 132 3.66 -0.72 -14.08
CA ASN A 132 3.36 0.58 -14.65
C ASN A 132 3.68 1.68 -13.64
N ILE A 133 4.63 2.55 -13.99
CA ILE A 133 5.11 3.61 -13.11
C ILE A 133 4.36 4.92 -13.41
N CYS A 134 3.80 5.52 -12.37
CA CYS A 134 3.25 6.87 -12.41
C CYS A 134 4.01 7.77 -11.45
N ARG A 135 4.46 8.94 -11.93
CA ARG A 135 5.16 9.93 -11.09
C ARG A 135 4.24 11.02 -10.53
N CYS A 136 3.01 11.13 -11.03
CA CYS A 136 2.13 12.26 -10.75
C CYS A 136 1.02 11.92 -9.73
N THR A 137 0.33 10.79 -9.92
CA THR A 137 -0.93 10.51 -9.20
C THR A 137 -0.73 9.86 -7.83
N GLY A 138 0.41 9.22 -7.57
CA GLY A 138 0.58 8.36 -6.39
C GLY A 138 -0.30 7.10 -6.42
N TYR A 139 -0.85 6.72 -7.57
CA TYR A 139 -1.67 5.53 -7.84
C TYR A 139 -3.06 5.48 -7.20
N VAL A 140 -3.40 6.34 -6.24
CA VAL A 140 -4.66 6.24 -5.48
C VAL A 140 -5.88 6.26 -6.41
N GLY A 141 -6.02 7.28 -7.26
CA GLY A 141 -7.14 7.39 -8.20
C GLY A 141 -7.16 6.30 -9.27
N ILE A 142 -5.98 5.79 -9.68
CA ILE A 142 -5.88 4.69 -10.65
C ILE A 142 -6.45 3.40 -10.05
N VAL A 143 -6.03 3.09 -8.82
CA VAL A 143 -6.49 1.89 -8.11
C VAL A 143 -7.99 1.99 -7.78
N GLU A 144 -8.46 3.17 -7.38
CA GLU A 144 -9.88 3.44 -7.14
C GLU A 144 -10.72 3.23 -8.41
N ALA A 145 -10.30 3.78 -9.54
CA ALA A 145 -10.98 3.64 -10.82
C ALA A 145 -11.11 2.16 -11.25
N ILE A 146 -10.00 1.40 -11.18
CA ILE A 146 -10.00 -0.03 -11.54
C ILE A 146 -10.90 -0.81 -10.58
N ARG A 147 -10.83 -0.54 -9.28
CA ARG A 147 -11.67 -1.21 -8.29
C ARG A 147 -13.14 -0.95 -8.57
N ALA A 148 -13.52 0.31 -8.81
CA ALA A 148 -14.90 0.70 -9.09
C ALA A 148 -15.47 -0.05 -10.30
N VAL A 149 -14.69 -0.13 -11.39
CA VAL A 149 -15.09 -0.88 -12.60
C VAL A 149 -15.12 -2.39 -12.35
N SER A 150 -14.25 -2.93 -11.51
CA SER A 150 -14.19 -4.38 -11.25
C SER A 150 -15.39 -4.94 -10.46
N LEU A 151 -16.09 -4.11 -9.68
CA LEU A 151 -17.14 -4.58 -8.77
C LEU A 151 -18.25 -5.36 -9.50
N GLY A 152 -18.55 -6.56 -9.01
CA GLY A 152 -19.59 -7.42 -9.57
C GLY A 152 -19.25 -8.04 -10.94
N LYS A 153 -18.08 -7.76 -11.52
CA LYS A 153 -17.67 -8.40 -12.78
C LYS A 153 -17.16 -9.81 -12.51
N GLN A 154 -17.54 -10.73 -13.39
CA GLN A 154 -16.98 -12.08 -13.39
C GLN A 154 -15.78 -12.12 -14.32
N PRO A 155 -14.76 -12.96 -14.03
CA PRO A 155 -13.68 -13.19 -14.96
C PRO A 155 -14.25 -13.75 -16.27
N ALA A 156 -13.81 -13.19 -17.40
CA ALA A 156 -14.17 -13.74 -18.71
C ALA A 156 -13.41 -15.07 -18.91
N ILE A 157 -14.08 -16.17 -18.52
CA ILE A 157 -13.79 -17.61 -18.63
C ILE A 157 -12.37 -18.06 -19.03
N ALA A 158 -11.84 -18.93 -18.16
CA ALA A 158 -10.74 -19.88 -18.31
C ALA A 158 -10.44 -20.41 -19.73
N GLY A 159 -9.33 -19.95 -20.31
CA GLY A 159 -8.64 -20.55 -21.45
C GLY A 159 -7.14 -20.52 -21.19
N ALA A 160 -6.52 -21.68 -21.08
CA ALA A 160 -5.17 -21.88 -20.59
C ALA A 160 -4.11 -21.02 -21.30
N VAL A 161 -3.25 -20.41 -20.50
CA VAL A 161 -1.84 -20.31 -20.86
C VAL A 161 -1.12 -21.13 -19.83
N ALA A 162 -0.81 -22.38 -20.21
CA ALA A 162 0.30 -23.07 -19.61
C ALA A 162 1.47 -22.09 -19.60
N VAL A 163 1.98 -21.78 -18.41
CA VAL A 163 3.30 -21.19 -18.26
C VAL A 163 4.19 -22.05 -19.15
N HIS A 164 4.73 -21.50 -20.24
CA HIS A 164 5.81 -22.18 -20.95
C HIS A 164 6.81 -22.53 -19.87
N ALA A 165 7.00 -23.84 -19.64
CA ALA A 165 7.98 -24.33 -18.71
C ALA A 165 9.27 -23.58 -19.03
N GLN A 166 9.62 -22.62 -18.17
CA GLN A 166 10.96 -22.07 -18.19
C GLN A 166 11.84 -23.29 -18.11
N LYS A 167 12.72 -23.49 -19.11
CA LYS A 167 13.80 -24.45 -18.98
C LYS A 167 14.41 -24.21 -17.60
N THR A 168 14.22 -25.17 -16.71
CA THR A 168 14.71 -25.11 -15.34
C THR A 168 16.21 -24.93 -15.44
N ILE A 169 16.69 -23.72 -15.19
CA ILE A 169 18.06 -23.54 -14.76
C ILE A 169 18.06 -24.04 -13.32
N GLU A 170 18.74 -25.14 -13.07
CA GLU A 170 18.87 -25.72 -11.74
C GLU A 170 19.38 -24.66 -10.76
N ARG A 171 18.47 -24.13 -9.94
CA ARG A 171 18.83 -23.35 -8.76
C ARG A 171 19.05 -24.33 -7.63
N GLY A 172 20.32 -24.48 -7.25
CA GLY A 172 20.71 -25.21 -6.07
C GLY A 172 19.97 -24.70 -4.82
N GLY A 173 19.29 -25.64 -4.16
CA GLY A 173 18.99 -25.70 -2.74
C GLY A 173 18.63 -24.41 -2.01
N LEU A 174 17.35 -24.01 -2.07
CA LEU A 174 16.69 -23.30 -0.98
C LEU A 174 15.28 -23.89 -0.81
N THR A 175 15.02 -24.44 0.36
CA THR A 175 13.75 -25.08 0.74
C THR A 175 12.62 -24.06 0.87
N GLU A 176 11.48 -24.33 0.23
CA GLU A 176 10.24 -23.55 0.36
C GLU A 176 9.69 -23.59 1.79
N ALA A 177 9.33 -22.42 2.32
CA ALA A 177 8.59 -22.28 3.57
C ALA A 177 7.07 -22.31 3.30
N PRO A 178 6.25 -22.87 4.21
CA PRO A 178 4.83 -23.08 3.97
C PRO A 178 4.05 -21.75 3.96
N VAL A 179 3.14 -21.63 2.98
CA VAL A 179 2.18 -20.54 2.85
C VAL A 179 1.08 -20.70 3.90
N VAL A 180 0.94 -19.71 4.78
CA VAL A 180 -0.17 -19.61 5.73
C VAL A 180 -1.31 -18.82 5.09
N ILE A 181 -2.46 -19.47 4.91
CA ILE A 181 -3.71 -18.86 4.43
C ILE A 181 -4.32 -18.04 5.57
N PRO A 182 -4.63 -16.74 5.40
CA PRO A 182 -5.28 -15.97 6.45
C PRO A 182 -6.77 -16.33 6.55
N VAL A 183 -7.23 -16.49 7.79
CA VAL A 183 -8.63 -16.76 8.16
C VAL A 183 -9.51 -15.54 7.87
N ALA A 184 -10.73 -15.81 7.39
CA ALA A 184 -11.73 -14.81 7.01
C ALA A 184 -12.06 -13.81 8.14
N ARG A 185 -12.21 -12.53 7.76
CA ARG A 185 -12.56 -11.40 8.63
C ARG A 185 -14.08 -11.37 8.87
N PRO A 186 -14.58 -11.30 10.12
CA PRO A 186 -15.99 -10.97 10.36
C PRO A 186 -16.27 -9.51 10.00
N ALA A 187 -17.52 -9.25 9.61
CA ALA A 187 -18.00 -7.94 9.17
C ALA A 187 -17.78 -6.85 10.23
N ALA A 188 -17.31 -5.69 9.78
CA ALA A 188 -17.07 -4.52 10.63
C ALA A 188 -18.41 -3.90 11.07
N SER A 189 -18.61 -3.79 12.38
CA SER A 189 -19.64 -2.92 12.97
C SER A 189 -19.11 -1.49 12.94
N ALA A 190 -19.84 -0.58 12.28
CA ALA A 190 -19.48 0.82 12.16
C ALA A 190 -19.80 1.60 13.44
N LEU A 191 -18.84 2.36 13.95
CA LEU A 191 -18.99 3.37 15.01
C LEU A 191 -18.75 4.78 14.42
N PRO A 192 -19.30 5.85 15.04
CA PRO A 192 -19.55 7.12 14.38
C PRO A 192 -18.28 7.94 14.12
N THR A 193 -18.19 8.47 12.91
CA THR A 193 -17.12 9.34 12.43
C THR A 193 -17.22 10.74 13.03
N GLY A 194 -16.32 11.04 13.97
CA GLY A 194 -16.07 12.40 14.45
C GLY A 194 -15.14 13.16 13.49
N ALA A 195 -15.63 14.27 12.94
CA ALA A 195 -14.99 15.09 11.93
C ALA A 195 -13.72 15.83 12.40
N GLY A 196 -12.71 15.88 11.54
CA GLY A 196 -11.54 16.75 11.62
C GLY A 196 -10.64 16.57 10.40
N ALA A 197 -10.24 17.65 9.71
CA ALA A 197 -9.51 17.65 8.44
C ALA A 197 -8.03 17.21 8.56
N GLY A 198 -7.79 15.99 9.03
CA GLY A 198 -6.48 15.35 9.18
C GLY A 198 -6.42 13.99 8.48
N THR A 199 -5.24 13.37 8.46
CA THR A 199 -5.09 11.97 8.02
C THR A 199 -5.46 11.06 9.19
N SER A 200 -6.28 10.03 8.94
CA SER A 200 -6.73 9.10 9.97
C SER A 200 -6.40 7.65 9.62
N ILE A 201 -6.14 6.83 10.63
CA ILE A 201 -6.02 5.38 10.54
C ILE A 201 -6.73 4.74 11.73
N GLU A 202 -7.34 3.58 11.50
CA GLU A 202 -7.88 2.71 12.54
C GLU A 202 -7.05 1.44 12.59
N GLU A 203 -6.59 1.07 13.77
CA GLU A 203 -5.87 -0.17 14.02
C GLU A 203 -6.61 -0.99 15.08
N ARG A 204 -6.65 -2.31 14.89
CA ARG A 204 -7.25 -3.25 15.84
C ARG A 204 -6.15 -4.13 16.39
N ILE A 205 -5.94 -4.04 17.69
CA ILE A 205 -4.86 -4.73 18.39
C ILE A 205 -5.47 -5.80 19.29
N THR A 206 -5.11 -7.06 19.07
CA THR A 206 -5.50 -8.16 19.96
C THR A 206 -4.45 -8.29 21.07
N ILE A 207 -4.91 -8.33 22.31
CA ILE A 207 -4.10 -8.50 23.52
C ILE A 207 -4.58 -9.75 24.26
N LYS A 208 -3.67 -10.67 24.55
CA LYS A 208 -3.95 -11.92 25.29
C LYS A 208 -4.10 -11.70 26.80
N ALA A 209 -5.09 -10.90 27.20
CA ALA A 209 -5.42 -10.66 28.59
C ALA A 209 -6.90 -10.30 28.74
N ALA A 210 -7.42 -10.44 29.96
CA ALA A 210 -8.79 -10.06 30.27
C ALA A 210 -9.03 -8.55 30.09
N PRO A 211 -10.21 -8.12 29.61
CA PRO A 211 -10.52 -6.73 29.30
C PRO A 211 -10.28 -5.75 30.44
N ASP A 212 -10.58 -6.13 31.68
CA ASP A 212 -10.34 -5.28 32.86
C ASP A 212 -8.85 -5.04 33.12
N LYS A 213 -8.00 -6.08 32.94
CA LYS A 213 -6.55 -5.94 33.08
C LYS A 213 -5.96 -5.08 31.97
N VAL A 214 -6.48 -5.21 30.74
CA VAL A 214 -6.06 -4.38 29.61
C VAL A 214 -6.46 -2.92 29.85
N TRP A 215 -7.69 -2.69 30.32
CA TRP A 215 -8.15 -1.35 30.66
C TRP A 215 -7.31 -0.71 31.77
N GLU A 216 -7.06 -1.42 32.87
CA GLU A 216 -6.20 -0.96 33.96
C GLU A 216 -4.79 -0.59 33.46
N ALA A 217 -4.20 -1.43 32.60
CA ALA A 217 -2.89 -1.16 32.00
C ALA A 217 -2.90 0.05 31.05
N LEU A 218 -3.98 0.28 30.31
CA LEU A 218 -4.14 1.45 29.45
C LEU A 218 -4.43 2.75 30.22
N SER A 219 -4.96 2.64 31.44
CA SER A 219 -5.17 3.78 32.35
C SER A 219 -3.88 4.30 33.00
N ASP A 220 -2.84 3.47 33.09
CA ASP A 220 -1.51 3.90 33.53
C ASP A 220 -0.72 4.48 32.35
N LEU A 221 -0.76 5.79 32.19
CA LEU A 221 -0.11 6.49 31.07
C LEU A 221 1.42 6.28 31.05
N ARG A 222 2.07 6.13 32.22
CA ARG A 222 3.52 5.87 32.27
C ARG A 222 3.83 4.46 31.78
N ARG A 223 3.00 3.48 32.15
CA ARG A 223 3.06 2.13 31.61
C ARG A 223 2.86 2.13 30.09
N VAL A 224 1.81 2.81 29.60
CA VAL A 224 1.53 2.94 28.16
C VAL A 224 2.74 3.52 27.42
N ALA A 225 3.32 4.61 27.92
CA ALA A 225 4.50 5.23 27.32
C ALA A 225 5.72 4.29 27.31
N SER A 226 5.94 3.52 28.37
CA SER A 226 7.00 2.51 28.42
C SER A 226 6.81 1.36 27.41
N CYS A 227 5.57 1.10 27.00
CA CYS A 227 5.26 0.08 26.01
C CYS A 227 5.44 0.58 24.56
N LEU A 228 5.45 1.90 24.35
CA LEU A 228 5.56 2.52 23.04
C LEU A 228 7.03 2.87 22.73
N PRO A 229 7.68 2.23 21.73
CA PRO A 229 9.07 2.51 21.42
C PRO A 229 9.33 3.98 21.09
N GLY A 230 10.36 4.56 21.71
CA GLY A 230 10.77 5.95 21.49
C GLY A 230 9.91 6.99 22.19
N ALA A 231 8.85 6.59 22.90
CA ALA A 231 8.01 7.48 23.69
C ALA A 231 8.50 7.60 25.14
N GLU A 232 8.38 8.79 25.70
CA GLU A 232 8.77 9.09 27.08
C GLU A 232 7.81 10.16 27.63
N ILE A 233 7.22 9.89 28.80
CA ILE A 233 6.47 10.89 29.54
C ILE A 233 7.40 11.57 30.53
N THR A 234 7.55 12.89 30.39
CA THR A 234 8.40 13.70 31.26
C THR A 234 7.62 14.21 32.47
N GLU A 235 6.35 14.57 32.27
CA GLU A 235 5.52 15.20 33.31
C GLU A 235 4.06 14.78 33.12
N ILE A 236 3.35 14.55 34.23
CA ILE A 236 1.90 14.33 34.27
C ILE A 236 1.35 15.29 35.33
N ASP A 237 0.40 16.13 34.93
CA ASP A 237 -0.31 17.05 35.80
C ASP A 237 -1.81 16.97 35.48
N GLY A 238 -2.57 16.26 36.33
CA GLY A 238 -3.98 15.99 36.10
C GLY A 238 -4.25 15.27 34.78
N ASP A 239 -5.03 15.89 33.90
CA ASP A 239 -5.36 15.40 32.56
C ASP A 239 -4.31 15.77 31.50
N THR A 240 -3.28 16.53 31.89
CA THR A 240 -2.28 17.07 30.97
C THR A 240 -0.99 16.29 31.10
N VAL A 241 -0.46 15.85 29.96
CA VAL A 241 0.76 15.04 29.86
C VAL A 241 1.75 15.74 28.97
N LYS A 242 2.98 15.90 29.45
CA LYS A 242 4.11 16.32 28.61
C LYS A 242 5.02 15.14 28.34
N GLY A 243 5.49 15.07 27.10
CA GLY A 243 6.33 13.96 26.69
C GLY A 243 7.12 14.23 25.44
N ARG A 244 7.93 13.24 25.08
CA ARG A 244 8.76 13.23 23.89
C ARG A 244 8.56 11.93 23.15
N VAL A 245 8.64 12.00 21.83
CA VAL A 245 8.59 10.85 20.94
C VAL A 245 9.71 10.96 19.91
N ARG A 246 10.55 9.93 19.82
CA ARG A 246 11.63 9.83 18.83
C ARG A 246 11.36 8.70 17.86
N ILE A 247 11.30 9.02 16.57
CA ILE A 247 11.06 8.06 15.49
C ILE A 247 12.19 8.20 14.48
N ALA A 248 12.74 7.10 13.94
CA ALA A 248 13.69 7.17 12.83
C ALA A 248 13.11 6.51 11.57
N LEU A 249 13.17 7.26 10.47
CA LEU A 249 12.68 6.92 9.14
C LEU A 249 13.88 7.00 8.19
N GLY A 250 14.67 5.93 8.15
CA GLY A 250 15.92 5.90 7.39
C GLY A 250 16.89 7.00 7.87
N PRO A 251 17.30 7.95 7.01
CA PRO A 251 18.20 9.04 7.41
C PRO A 251 17.50 10.11 8.29
N ILE A 252 16.17 10.15 8.31
CA ILE A 252 15.41 11.18 9.04
C ILE A 252 15.15 10.69 10.46
N LYS A 253 15.46 11.49 11.48
CA LYS A 253 15.30 11.12 12.90
C LYS A 253 14.49 12.17 13.68
N PRO A 254 13.19 12.35 13.38
CA PRO A 254 12.37 13.30 14.10
C PRO A 254 12.30 13.00 15.60
N ALA A 255 12.35 14.06 16.39
CA ALA A 255 12.20 14.05 17.83
C ALA A 255 11.21 15.16 18.24
N PHE A 256 9.96 14.75 18.45
CA PHE A 256 8.88 15.63 18.85
C PHE A 256 8.85 15.76 20.36
N SER A 257 8.71 16.99 20.85
CA SER A 257 8.40 17.28 22.26
C SER A 257 7.11 18.08 22.30
N GLY A 258 6.22 17.75 23.23
CA GLY A 258 4.87 18.30 23.21
C GLY A 258 4.07 18.03 24.47
N GLU A 259 2.82 18.49 24.42
CA GLU A 259 1.81 18.34 25.46
C GLU A 259 0.54 17.73 24.86
N ALA A 260 -0.16 16.93 25.66
CA ALA A 260 -1.42 16.29 25.30
C ALA A 260 -2.38 16.30 26.49
N HIS A 261 -3.67 16.45 26.19
CA HIS A 261 -4.75 16.29 27.15
C HIS A 261 -5.37 14.90 27.00
N VAL A 262 -5.61 14.23 28.11
CA VAL A 262 -6.09 12.85 28.19
C VAL A 262 -7.40 12.80 28.97
N THR A 263 -8.40 12.17 28.38
CA THR A 263 -9.68 11.90 29.02
C THR A 263 -9.99 10.42 28.96
N MET A 264 -10.49 9.84 30.05
CA MET A 264 -10.86 8.43 30.11
C MET A 264 -12.28 8.27 30.67
N ASP A 265 -13.04 7.37 30.08
CA ASP A 265 -14.36 6.93 30.54
C ASP A 265 -14.26 5.44 30.91
N ALA A 266 -14.16 5.18 32.22
CA ALA A 266 -14.04 3.82 32.74
C ALA A 266 -15.29 2.97 32.53
N ALA A 267 -16.49 3.59 32.49
CA ALA A 267 -17.74 2.86 32.30
C ALA A 267 -17.85 2.32 30.87
N LYS A 268 -17.32 3.07 29.90
CA LYS A 268 -17.27 2.65 28.50
C LYS A 268 -15.94 2.01 28.11
N ARG A 269 -14.93 1.96 28.98
CA ARG A 269 -13.55 1.58 28.62
C ARG A 269 -13.06 2.32 27.37
N GLU A 270 -13.31 3.61 27.32
CA GLU A 270 -12.94 4.52 26.23
C GLU A 270 -11.93 5.54 26.72
N GLY A 271 -10.89 5.79 25.93
CA GLY A 271 -9.95 6.86 26.21
C GLY A 271 -9.67 7.71 24.98
N LYS A 272 -9.31 8.95 25.23
CA LYS A 272 -8.96 9.92 24.20
C LYS A 272 -7.77 10.73 24.67
N MET A 273 -6.82 10.96 23.76
CA MET A 273 -5.64 11.79 23.96
C MET A 273 -5.51 12.74 22.77
N ALA A 274 -5.52 14.04 23.01
CA ALA A 274 -5.33 15.06 21.96
C ALA A 274 -4.14 15.93 22.33
N GLY A 275 -3.21 16.12 21.39
CA GLY A 275 -1.97 16.82 21.69
C GLY A 275 -1.29 17.43 20.48
N ARG A 276 -0.27 18.23 20.79
CA ARG A 276 0.59 18.87 19.81
C ARG A 276 2.05 18.72 20.22
N GLY A 277 2.93 18.65 19.24
CA GLY A 277 4.36 18.59 19.45
C GLY A 277 5.14 19.29 18.36
N ARG A 278 6.34 19.73 18.72
CA ARG A 278 7.28 20.34 17.77
C ARG A 278 8.53 19.48 17.67
N ASP A 279 8.95 19.24 16.44
CA ASP A 279 10.19 18.56 16.14
C ASP A 279 11.38 19.49 16.38
N SER A 280 12.38 18.97 17.09
CA SER A 280 13.59 19.69 17.46
C SER A 280 14.68 19.68 16.38
N GLY A 281 14.53 18.88 15.32
CA GLY A 281 15.51 18.75 14.23
C GLY A 281 15.18 19.57 13.00
N VAL A 282 14.25 19.07 12.18
CA VAL A 282 13.78 19.65 10.91
C VAL A 282 12.67 20.69 11.09
N GLY A 283 12.29 21.02 12.33
CA GLY A 283 11.41 22.15 12.64
C GLY A 283 9.94 21.94 12.22
N SER A 284 9.51 20.70 12.06
CA SER A 284 8.12 20.36 11.77
C SER A 284 7.24 20.41 13.03
N SER A 285 5.93 20.62 12.87
CA SER A 285 4.97 20.52 13.98
C SER A 285 3.94 19.44 13.69
N ALA A 286 3.56 18.71 14.73
CA ALA A 286 2.56 17.66 14.70
C ALA A 286 1.41 18.02 15.64
N GLU A 287 0.19 17.80 15.18
CA GLU A 287 -1.03 17.89 15.96
C GLU A 287 -1.79 16.58 15.74
N GLY A 288 -2.34 15.98 16.79
CA GLY A 288 -3.03 14.72 16.64
C GLY A 288 -3.93 14.34 17.80
N GLU A 289 -4.80 13.39 17.51
CA GLU A 289 -5.77 12.82 18.40
C GLU A 289 -5.71 11.30 18.30
N ALA A 290 -5.55 10.63 19.43
CA ALA A 290 -5.70 9.20 19.59
C ALA A 290 -6.99 8.93 20.36
N ARG A 291 -7.82 8.02 19.87
CA ARG A 291 -8.95 7.45 20.59
C ARG A 291 -8.76 5.96 20.69
N TRP A 292 -9.09 5.38 21.83
CA TRP A 292 -9.11 3.94 21.98
C TRP A 292 -10.35 3.47 22.73
N HIS A 293 -10.79 2.28 22.39
CA HIS A 293 -11.86 1.58 23.09
C HIS A 293 -11.50 0.10 23.24
N VAL A 294 -11.75 -0.43 24.42
CA VAL A 294 -11.47 -1.83 24.76
C VAL A 294 -12.75 -2.63 24.62
N ILE A 295 -12.74 -3.60 23.71
CA ILE A 295 -13.86 -4.53 23.50
C ILE A 295 -13.44 -5.96 23.83
N ASP A 296 -14.42 -6.76 24.22
CA ASP A 296 -14.23 -8.18 24.49
C ASP A 296 -13.92 -8.94 23.18
N GLY A 297 -12.90 -9.79 23.21
CA GLY A 297 -12.54 -10.69 22.11
C GLY A 297 -13.04 -12.12 22.36
N ASN A 298 -12.54 -13.06 21.54
CA ASN A 298 -12.86 -14.48 21.69
C ASN A 298 -11.91 -15.15 22.69
N ALA A 299 -12.42 -16.06 23.53
CA ALA A 299 -11.62 -16.96 24.36
C ALA A 299 -10.53 -16.28 25.22
N ASN A 300 -10.91 -15.24 25.98
CA ASN A 300 -10.06 -14.50 26.93
C ASN A 300 -9.06 -13.51 26.29
N ASP A 301 -9.19 -13.26 24.99
CA ASP A 301 -8.51 -12.17 24.30
C ASP A 301 -9.32 -10.86 24.41
N THR A 302 -8.62 -9.73 24.38
CA THR A 302 -9.21 -8.39 24.34
C THR A 302 -8.80 -7.72 23.04
N VAL A 303 -9.71 -6.99 22.41
CA VAL A 303 -9.39 -6.16 21.25
C VAL A 303 -9.39 -4.69 21.67
N VAL A 304 -8.26 -4.01 21.43
CA VAL A 304 -8.14 -2.57 21.58
C VAL A 304 -8.26 -1.96 20.19
N VAL A 305 -9.34 -1.21 19.97
CA VAL A 305 -9.54 -0.45 18.73
C VAL A 305 -8.91 0.92 18.95
N VAL A 306 -7.93 1.29 18.15
CA VAL A 306 -7.23 2.57 18.25
C VAL A 306 -7.44 3.35 16.96
N GLN A 307 -8.04 4.54 17.07
CA GLN A 307 -8.17 5.49 15.99
C GLN A 307 -7.20 6.64 16.19
N LEU A 308 -6.33 6.86 15.22
CA LEU A 308 -5.36 7.95 15.24
C LEU A 308 -5.71 8.93 14.12
N THR A 309 -5.80 10.21 14.45
CA THR A 309 -5.95 11.30 13.48
C THR A 309 -4.83 12.30 13.72
N TRP A 310 -4.13 12.71 12.67
CA TRP A 310 -3.03 13.67 12.82
C TRP A 310 -2.92 14.63 11.65
N ARG A 311 -2.15 15.68 11.89
CA ARG A 311 -1.74 16.69 10.93
C ARG A 311 -0.29 17.05 11.16
N LEU A 312 0.52 16.97 10.10
CA LEU A 312 1.90 17.43 10.08
C LEU A 312 2.03 18.73 9.29
N THR A 313 2.82 19.66 9.80
CA THR A 313 3.20 20.92 9.15
C THR A 313 4.71 21.09 9.13
N GLY A 314 5.24 21.85 8.18
CA GLY A 314 6.68 22.01 7.96
C GLY A 314 7.28 20.94 7.03
N PRO A 315 8.61 20.73 7.04
CA PRO A 315 9.30 19.84 6.10
C PRO A 315 8.80 18.39 6.09
N LEU A 316 8.25 17.88 7.21
CA LEU A 316 7.69 16.54 7.30
C LEU A 316 6.24 16.44 6.80
N ALA A 317 5.58 17.55 6.44
CA ALA A 317 4.20 17.56 5.93
C ALA A 317 4.04 16.73 4.64
N GLN A 318 5.10 16.60 3.83
CA GLN A 318 5.11 15.76 2.64
C GLN A 318 4.84 14.27 2.94
N PHE A 319 5.08 13.83 4.18
CA PHE A 319 4.83 12.45 4.60
C PHE A 319 3.40 12.23 5.13
N ASN A 320 2.62 13.30 5.36
CA ASN A 320 1.34 13.28 6.09
C ASN A 320 0.32 12.25 5.53
N ARG A 321 0.36 11.96 4.22
CA ARG A 321 -0.52 10.99 3.53
C ARG A 321 0.25 9.82 2.87
N SER A 322 1.52 9.65 3.22
CA SER A 322 2.34 8.61 2.62
C SER A 322 2.08 7.24 3.26
N GLY A 323 2.17 6.17 2.47
CA GLY A 323 2.15 4.79 2.98
C GLY A 323 3.26 4.53 4.01
N LEU A 324 4.33 5.33 4.00
CA LEU A 324 5.41 5.27 4.98
C LEU A 324 4.92 5.57 6.41
N ILE A 325 4.13 6.63 6.63
CA ILE A 325 3.61 6.93 7.97
C ILE A 325 2.64 5.84 8.42
N GLN A 326 1.77 5.35 7.52
CA GLN A 326 0.86 4.26 7.84
C GLN A 326 1.58 2.97 8.24
N ASP A 327 2.70 2.65 7.58
CA ASP A 327 3.54 1.51 7.93
C ASP A 327 4.23 1.70 9.30
N VAL A 328 4.70 2.91 9.59
CA VAL A 328 5.29 3.25 10.89
C VAL A 328 4.27 3.10 12.02
N VAL A 329 3.06 3.62 11.84
CA VAL A 329 1.97 3.49 12.81
C VAL A 329 1.63 2.02 13.05
N ARG A 330 1.50 1.22 11.98
CA ARG A 330 1.26 -0.23 12.09
C ARG A 330 2.36 -0.96 12.86
N ARG A 331 3.62 -0.61 12.63
CA ARG A 331 4.76 -1.20 13.35
C ARG A 331 4.78 -0.81 14.82
N LEU A 332 4.45 0.44 15.13
CA LEU A 332 4.33 0.92 16.50
C LEU A 332 3.18 0.22 17.24
N ALA A 333 2.02 0.08 16.61
CA ALA A 333 0.88 -0.66 17.16
C ALA A 333 1.24 -2.12 17.47
N ALA A 334 1.95 -2.80 16.55
CA ALA A 334 2.40 -4.18 16.76
C ALA A 334 3.40 -4.30 17.92
N ALA A 335 4.37 -3.38 18.03
CA ALA A 335 5.34 -3.38 19.11
C ALA A 335 4.71 -3.04 20.47
N PHE A 336 3.79 -2.08 20.47
CA PHE A 336 3.00 -1.70 21.63
C PHE A 336 2.21 -2.90 22.17
N ALA A 337 1.56 -3.68 21.30
CA ALA A 337 0.81 -4.87 21.70
C ALA A 337 1.69 -5.87 22.47
N ILE A 338 2.86 -6.20 21.91
CA ILE A 338 3.81 -7.14 22.50
C ILE A 338 4.32 -6.63 23.86
N ASN A 339 4.67 -5.34 23.94
CA ASN A 339 5.17 -4.75 25.18
C ASN A 339 4.08 -4.63 26.24
N LEU A 340 2.84 -4.33 25.84
CA LEU A 340 1.70 -4.23 26.75
C LEU A 340 1.35 -5.60 27.33
N GLU A 341 1.33 -6.66 26.52
CA GLU A 341 1.17 -8.04 27.01
C GLU A 341 2.25 -8.41 28.03
N ALA A 342 3.52 -8.16 27.72
CA ALA A 342 4.62 -8.40 28.65
C ALA A 342 4.46 -7.59 29.95
N SER A 343 4.06 -6.32 29.85
CA SER A 343 3.85 -5.45 31.00
C SER A 343 2.69 -5.91 31.89
N ILE A 344 1.58 -6.36 31.30
CA ILE A 344 0.43 -6.92 32.05
C ILE A 344 0.86 -8.16 32.85
N ASP A 345 1.75 -8.97 32.28
CA ASP A 345 2.34 -10.14 32.95
C ASP A 345 3.49 -9.79 33.91
N ASN A 346 3.79 -8.50 34.13
CA ASN A 346 4.96 -8.00 34.88
C ASN A 346 6.31 -8.56 34.38
N ARG A 347 6.39 -8.89 33.10
CA ARG A 347 7.62 -9.28 32.41
C ARG A 347 8.30 -8.04 31.83
N ALA A 348 9.62 -8.09 31.71
CA ALA A 348 10.36 -7.02 31.04
C ALA A 348 9.90 -6.91 29.57
N PRO A 349 9.66 -5.68 29.06
CA PRO A 349 9.24 -5.49 27.67
C PRO A 349 10.33 -6.03 26.74
N PRO A 350 10.01 -6.97 25.84
CA PRO A 350 10.99 -7.61 24.96
C PRO A 350 11.54 -6.66 23.89
N LEU A 351 10.86 -5.54 23.63
CA LEU A 351 11.30 -4.49 22.71
C LEU A 351 11.68 -3.24 23.51
N ALA A 352 12.95 -2.86 23.44
CA ALA A 352 13.49 -1.73 24.21
C ALA A 352 12.78 -0.42 23.89
N ALA A 353 12.25 0.25 24.91
CA ALA A 353 11.54 1.53 24.80
C ALA A 353 12.46 2.70 24.41
N SER A 354 13.78 2.59 24.62
CA SER A 354 14.71 3.73 24.60
C SER A 354 15.57 3.88 23.34
N GLN A 355 15.55 2.94 22.40
CA GLN A 355 16.35 3.05 21.18
C GLN A 355 15.51 3.59 20.02
N GLY A 356 15.96 4.70 19.43
CA GLY A 356 15.31 5.32 18.28
C GLY A 356 14.96 4.29 17.21
N ILE A 357 13.71 4.32 16.77
CA ILE A 357 13.11 3.35 15.86
C ILE A 357 13.89 3.33 14.55
N SER A 358 14.55 2.25 14.15
CA SER A 358 14.78 2.01 12.71
C SER A 358 13.63 1.14 12.22
N ALA A 359 12.91 1.56 11.17
CA ALA A 359 11.81 0.78 10.61
C ALA A 359 12.24 -0.67 10.30
N PHE A 360 13.49 -0.87 9.89
CA PHE A 360 14.10 -2.17 9.63
C PHE A 360 14.36 -3.00 10.91
N GLY A 361 14.82 -2.36 11.99
CA GLY A 361 15.09 -3.03 13.27
C GLY A 361 13.81 -3.52 13.97
N LEU A 362 12.71 -2.76 13.84
CA LEU A 362 11.41 -3.11 14.40
C LEU A 362 10.76 -4.32 13.70
N LEU A 363 10.93 -4.44 12.38
CA LEU A 363 10.49 -5.61 11.64
C LEU A 363 11.23 -6.86 12.09
N TRP A 364 12.55 -6.77 12.20
CA TRP A 364 13.39 -7.87 12.66
C TRP A 364 13.08 -8.28 14.11
N SER A 365 12.83 -7.32 15.00
CA SER A 365 12.55 -7.60 16.40
C SER A 365 11.16 -8.22 16.63
N VAL A 366 10.13 -7.75 15.91
CA VAL A 366 8.79 -8.37 15.94
C VAL A 366 8.81 -9.77 15.34
N ILE A 367 9.52 -9.97 14.23
CA ILE A 367 9.72 -11.29 13.62
C ILE A 367 10.49 -12.21 14.57
N LYS A 368 11.55 -11.72 15.22
CA LYS A 368 12.36 -12.50 16.15
C LYS A 368 11.58 -12.93 17.39
N VAL A 369 10.77 -12.04 17.97
CA VAL A 369 9.90 -12.40 19.11
C VAL A 369 8.85 -13.43 18.69
N ARG A 370 8.26 -13.30 17.49
CA ARG A 370 7.25 -14.26 17.01
C ARG A 370 7.82 -15.62 16.56
N LEU A 371 9.05 -15.66 16.05
CA LEU A 371 9.68 -16.89 15.56
C LEU A 371 10.55 -17.60 16.60
N PHE A 372 11.12 -16.87 17.57
CA PHE A 372 12.13 -17.40 18.49
C PHE A 372 11.87 -17.09 19.97
N GLY A 373 10.78 -16.39 20.32
CA GLY A 373 10.40 -16.10 21.70
C GLY A 373 9.66 -17.27 22.35
N ARG A 374 10.40 -18.22 22.93
CA ARG A 374 9.93 -19.12 23.99
C ARG A 374 10.40 -18.60 25.34
#